data_AF-A0A9D6EJX3-F1
#
_entry.id   AF-A0A9D6EJX3-F1
#
_cell.length_a   1.000
_cell.length_b   1.000
_cell.length_c   1.000
_cell.angle_alpha   90.00
_cell.angle_beta   90.00
_cell.angle_gamma   90.00
#
_symmetry.space_group_name_H-M   'P 1'
#
loop_
_entity.id
_entity.type
_entity.pdbx_description
1 polymer ?
#
loop_
_entity_poly.entity_id
_entity_poly.type
_entity_poly.pdbx_seq_one_letter_code
_entity_poly.pdbx_strand_id
1 'polypeptide(L)'
;MAPADEKYLEIRWLSQIREVVFGVQDGLISTVGFVAGVHGATADNRLVLLAGIIQMIAGAFSMAAGAYLSSKAEREVVEGQVRGEYARYADEPYMAQEALLGSLEADGLPRDKAYRVVKLISAERDAFLRTFREKVLGVGAAQEHLPVSAGLLMGASFALGAILVLIPYFVLTGYAALGTAVGLTAVALFGIGVAKAVLAGTRLLVSGLEFLLVATAAAAVGYLLGLLLPPGFAG
;
A
#
# COMPACT_ATOMS: atom_id res chain seq x y z
N MET A 1 20.82 -12.71 -18.43
CA MET A 1 20.09 -12.51 -17.17
C MET A 1 19.64 -13.88 -16.72
N ALA A 2 19.96 -14.30 -15.49
CA ALA A 2 19.61 -15.62 -15.01
C ALA A 2 18.10 -15.69 -14.68
N PRO A 3 17.47 -16.86 -14.81
CA PRO A 3 16.02 -17.03 -14.60
C PRO A 3 15.55 -16.73 -13.16
N ALA A 4 16.47 -16.65 -12.20
CA ALA A 4 16.16 -16.24 -10.83
C ALA A 4 15.90 -14.72 -10.76
N ASP A 5 16.71 -13.93 -11.46
CA ASP A 5 16.70 -12.46 -11.48
C ASP A 5 15.35 -11.92 -11.96
N GLU A 6 14.75 -12.59 -12.95
CA GLU A 6 13.46 -12.22 -13.55
C GLU A 6 12.30 -12.41 -12.55
N LYS A 7 12.28 -13.53 -11.82
CA LYS A 7 11.31 -13.78 -10.74
C LYS A 7 11.47 -12.82 -9.57
N TYR A 8 12.70 -12.42 -9.22
CA TYR A 8 12.94 -11.42 -8.18
C TYR A 8 12.36 -10.06 -8.54
N LEU A 9 12.50 -9.64 -9.80
CA LEU A 9 11.91 -8.38 -10.28
C LEU A 9 10.38 -8.43 -10.28
N GLU A 10 9.79 -9.54 -10.70
CA GLU A 10 8.34 -9.72 -10.71
C GLU A 10 7.74 -9.62 -9.29
N ILE A 11 8.35 -10.29 -8.30
CA ILE A 11 7.92 -10.22 -6.89
C ILE A 11 8.07 -8.80 -6.33
N ARG A 12 9.13 -8.08 -6.71
CA ARG A 12 9.35 -6.68 -6.31
C ARG A 12 8.31 -5.73 -6.91
N TRP A 13 7.90 -5.93 -8.16
CA TRP A 13 6.83 -5.15 -8.76
C TRP A 13 5.48 -5.40 -8.08
N LEU A 14 5.21 -6.66 -7.72
CA LEU A 14 4.01 -7.03 -6.97
C LEU A 14 3.99 -6.43 -5.57
N SER A 15 5.14 -6.24 -4.91
CA SER A 15 5.16 -5.56 -3.61
C SER A 15 4.86 -4.07 -3.73
N GLN A 16 5.24 -3.42 -4.85
CA GLN A 16 5.05 -1.98 -5.11
C GLN A 16 3.69 -1.60 -5.69
N ILE A 17 2.98 -2.54 -6.33
CA ILE A 17 1.66 -2.28 -6.94
C ILE A 17 0.64 -1.86 -5.88
N ARG A 18 0.79 -2.37 -4.65
CA ARG A 18 -0.06 -2.05 -3.52
C ARG A 18 0.02 -0.57 -3.18
N GLU A 19 1.23 -0.02 -3.08
CA GLU A 19 1.45 1.39 -2.74
C GLU A 19 0.88 2.31 -3.82
N VAL A 20 1.02 1.93 -5.09
CA VAL A 20 0.48 2.70 -6.23
C VAL A 20 -1.04 2.69 -6.21
N VAL A 21 -1.66 1.50 -6.17
CA VAL A 21 -3.12 1.36 -6.19
C VAL A 21 -3.74 2.06 -4.99
N PHE A 22 -3.19 1.85 -3.79
CA PHE A 22 -3.68 2.50 -2.57
C PHE A 22 -3.51 4.01 -2.62
N GLY A 23 -2.36 4.51 -3.08
CA GLY A 23 -2.10 5.93 -3.23
C GLY A 23 -3.08 6.60 -4.20
N VAL A 24 -3.24 6.07 -5.41
CA VAL A 24 -4.20 6.62 -6.39
C VAL A 24 -5.63 6.56 -5.85
N GLN A 25 -6.04 5.43 -5.28
CA GLN A 25 -7.38 5.25 -4.71
C GLN A 25 -7.67 6.29 -3.63
N ASP A 26 -6.77 6.44 -2.66
CA ASP A 26 -6.97 7.39 -1.57
C ASP A 26 -6.92 8.84 -2.07
N GLY A 27 -6.01 9.17 -2.98
CA GLY A 27 -5.95 10.49 -3.62
C GLY A 27 -7.24 10.87 -4.33
N LEU A 28 -7.88 9.92 -5.02
CA LEU A 28 -9.18 10.11 -5.66
C LEU A 28 -10.31 10.31 -4.65
N ILE A 29 -10.45 9.39 -3.69
CA ILE A 29 -11.58 9.35 -2.75
C ILE A 29 -11.52 10.52 -1.75
N SER A 30 -10.35 10.76 -1.16
CA SER A 30 -10.19 11.83 -0.16
C SER A 30 -10.33 13.22 -0.81
N THR A 31 -9.76 13.42 -2.00
CA THR A 31 -9.82 14.72 -2.69
C THR A 31 -11.22 15.03 -3.19
N VAL A 32 -11.97 14.06 -3.75
CA VAL A 32 -13.34 14.33 -4.21
C VAL A 32 -14.28 14.63 -3.04
N GLY A 33 -14.15 13.91 -1.92
CA GLY A 33 -14.90 14.19 -0.70
C GLY A 33 -14.58 15.57 -0.13
N PHE A 34 -13.29 15.91 -0.05
CA PHE A 34 -12.84 17.21 0.43
C PHE A 34 -13.36 18.36 -0.44
N VAL A 35 -13.15 18.28 -1.75
CA VAL A 35 -13.57 19.31 -2.72
C VAL A 35 -15.10 19.45 -2.74
N ALA A 36 -15.85 18.35 -2.64
CA ALA A 36 -17.31 18.39 -2.51
C ALA A 36 -17.75 19.11 -1.22
N GLY A 37 -17.06 18.89 -0.10
CA GLY A 37 -17.34 19.59 1.16
C GLY A 37 -17.03 21.08 1.11
N VAL A 38 -15.86 21.46 0.58
CA VAL A 38 -15.53 22.89 0.40
C VAL A 38 -16.53 23.54 -0.55
N HIS A 39 -16.96 22.87 -1.62
CA HIS A 39 -17.99 23.37 -2.52
C HIS A 39 -19.37 23.50 -1.86
N GLY A 40 -19.71 22.62 -0.91
CA GLY A 40 -20.93 22.74 -0.10
C GLY A 40 -20.91 23.96 0.82
N ALA A 41 -19.72 24.35 1.30
CA ALA A 41 -19.52 25.49 2.20
C ALA A 41 -19.33 26.83 1.48
N THR A 42 -18.76 26.83 0.25
CA THR A 42 -18.55 28.05 -0.55
C THR A 42 -18.76 27.82 -2.04
N ALA A 43 -19.38 28.81 -2.70
CA ALA A 43 -19.53 28.83 -4.15
C ALA A 43 -18.29 29.37 -4.90
N ASP A 44 -17.26 29.85 -4.17
CA ASP A 44 -16.06 30.40 -4.79
C ASP A 44 -15.11 29.28 -5.26
N ASN A 45 -15.07 29.09 -6.57
CA ASN A 45 -14.23 28.10 -7.24
C ASN A 45 -12.72 28.27 -6.94
N ARG A 46 -12.26 29.51 -6.70
CA ARG A 46 -10.86 29.79 -6.37
C ARG A 46 -10.50 29.27 -4.99
N LEU A 47 -11.40 29.42 -4.02
CA LEU A 47 -11.22 28.88 -2.68
C LEU A 47 -11.22 27.34 -2.70
N VAL A 48 -12.11 26.73 -3.50
CA VAL A 48 -12.15 25.27 -3.68
C VAL A 48 -10.83 24.75 -4.27
N LEU A 49 -10.33 25.37 -5.33
CA LEU A 49 -9.04 25.02 -5.94
C LEU A 49 -7.87 25.17 -4.97
N LEU A 50 -7.78 26.32 -4.29
CA LEU A 50 -6.70 26.59 -3.35
C LEU A 50 -6.69 25.57 -2.21
N ALA A 51 -7.85 25.32 -1.60
CA ALA A 51 -8.01 24.33 -0.55
C ALA A 51 -7.66 22.93 -1.06
N GLY A 52 -8.11 22.57 -2.28
CA GLY A 52 -7.83 21.28 -2.90
C GLY A 52 -6.34 21.06 -3.17
N ILE A 53 -5.62 22.07 -3.64
CA ILE A 53 -4.16 22.00 -3.86
C ILE A 53 -3.42 21.86 -2.52
N ILE A 54 -3.82 22.62 -1.50
CA ILE A 54 -3.23 22.51 -0.15
C ILE A 54 -3.45 21.11 0.42
N GLN A 55 -4.65 20.54 0.23
CA GLN A 55 -4.93 19.18 0.65
C GLN A 55 -4.11 18.17 -0.17
N MET A 56 -4.07 18.27 -1.50
CA MET A 56 -3.23 17.38 -2.33
C MET A 56 -1.77 17.36 -1.85
N ILE A 57 -1.19 18.57 -1.76
CA ILE A 57 -0.17 19.02 -0.81
C ILE A 57 0.16 18.09 0.37
N ALA A 58 -0.57 18.38 1.45
CA ALA A 58 -0.42 17.77 2.76
C ALA A 58 -0.70 16.26 2.73
N GLY A 59 -1.72 15.83 1.99
CA GLY A 59 -2.09 14.42 1.83
C GLY A 59 -0.98 13.60 1.18
N ALA A 60 -0.37 14.09 0.10
CA ALA A 60 0.74 13.40 -0.57
C ALA A 60 1.95 13.24 0.34
N PHE A 61 2.31 14.28 1.10
CA PHE A 61 3.40 14.21 2.08
C PHE A 61 3.07 13.26 3.23
N SER A 62 1.84 13.31 3.76
CA SER A 62 1.39 12.43 4.83
C SER A 62 1.44 10.96 4.42
N MET A 63 0.93 10.65 3.22
CA MET A 63 0.95 9.31 2.64
C MET A 63 2.38 8.83 2.36
N ALA A 64 3.24 9.69 1.80
CA ALA A 64 4.64 9.35 1.58
C ALA A 64 5.38 9.06 2.90
N ALA A 65 5.20 9.91 3.91
CA ALA A 65 5.80 9.74 5.22
C ALA A 65 5.27 8.48 5.93
N GLY A 66 3.96 8.22 5.83
CA GLY A 66 3.31 7.05 6.40
C GLY A 66 3.85 5.74 5.81
N ALA A 67 3.91 5.63 4.48
CA ALA A 67 4.48 4.47 3.81
C ALA A 67 5.97 4.30 4.10
N TYR A 68 6.76 5.38 4.09
CA TYR A 68 8.17 5.33 4.44
C TYR A 68 8.38 4.84 5.87
N LEU A 69 7.70 5.45 6.85
CA LEU A 69 7.89 5.14 8.25
C LEU A 69 7.38 3.73 8.60
N SER A 70 6.24 3.33 8.04
CA SER A 70 5.71 1.98 8.20
C SER A 70 6.64 0.93 7.61
N SER A 71 7.10 1.12 6.37
CA SER A 71 8.03 0.20 5.72
C SER A 71 9.38 0.13 6.45
N LYS A 72 9.87 1.27 6.95
CA LYS A 72 11.09 1.33 7.75
C LYS A 72 10.93 0.59 9.08
N ALA A 73 9.83 0.81 9.80
CA ALA A 73 9.56 0.14 11.06
C ALA A 73 9.44 -1.38 10.89
N GLU A 74 8.72 -1.84 9.86
CA GLU A 74 8.62 -3.27 9.53
C GLU A 74 10.00 -3.88 9.31
N ARG A 75 10.85 -3.20 8.53
CA ARG A 75 12.23 -3.63 8.29
C ARG A 75 13.05 -3.67 9.57
N GLU A 76 12.99 -2.64 10.40
CA GLU A 76 13.76 -2.57 11.66
C GLU A 76 13.33 -3.67 12.65
N VAL A 77 12.03 -3.97 12.74
CA VAL A 77 11.50 -5.06 13.57
C VAL A 77 12.01 -6.40 13.07
N VAL A 78 11.93 -6.67 11.77
CA VAL A 78 12.41 -7.93 11.17
C VAL A 78 13.92 -8.08 11.34
N GLU A 79 14.71 -7.04 11.05
CA GLU A 79 16.16 -7.07 11.24
C GLU A 79 16.54 -7.26 12.71
N GLY A 80 15.79 -6.67 13.64
CA GLY A 80 15.94 -6.86 15.08
C GLY A 80 15.72 -8.30 15.51
N GLN A 81 14.65 -8.94 15.02
CA GLN A 81 14.36 -10.35 15.29
C GLN A 81 15.45 -11.27 14.73
N VAL A 82 15.85 -11.07 13.46
CA VAL A 82 16.92 -11.86 12.83
C VAL A 82 18.23 -11.71 13.62
N ARG A 83 18.58 -10.50 14.05
CA ARG A 83 19.79 -10.26 14.85
C ARG A 83 19.73 -10.97 16.21
N GLY A 84 18.57 -10.95 16.87
CA GLY A 84 18.35 -11.67 18.13
C GLY A 84 18.51 -13.18 17.98
N GLU A 85 17.92 -13.77 16.94
CA GLU A 85 18.03 -15.20 16.65
C GLU A 85 19.46 -15.60 16.26
N TYR A 86 20.18 -14.76 15.52
CA TYR A 86 21.59 -15.01 15.20
C TYR A 86 22.51 -14.92 16.42
N ALA A 87 22.19 -14.06 17.39
CA ALA A 87 22.90 -14.02 18.66
C ALA A 87 22.64 -15.31 19.46
N ARG A 88 21.38 -15.75 19.57
CA ARG A 88 21.03 -17.03 20.21
C ARG A 88 21.67 -18.23 19.55
N TYR A 89 21.77 -18.24 18.22
CA TYR A 89 22.47 -19.30 17.48
C TYR A 89 23.94 -19.42 17.88
N ALA A 90 24.62 -18.32 18.23
CA ALA A 90 26.02 -18.34 18.63
C ALA A 90 26.22 -19.07 19.97
N ASP A 91 25.25 -18.95 20.88
CA ASP A 91 25.29 -19.57 22.21
C ASP A 91 24.68 -21.00 22.19
N GLU A 92 23.60 -21.20 21.44
CA GLU A 92 22.78 -22.42 21.44
C GLU A 92 22.45 -22.91 20.02
N PRO A 93 23.44 -23.36 19.23
CA PRO A 93 23.23 -23.75 17.83
C PRO A 93 22.28 -24.94 17.64
N TYR A 94 22.20 -25.83 18.64
CA TYR A 94 21.32 -27.00 18.62
C TYR A 94 19.83 -26.61 18.63
N MET A 95 19.46 -25.51 19.28
CA MET A 95 18.08 -25.02 19.30
C MET A 95 17.62 -24.56 17.91
N ALA A 96 18.49 -23.87 17.18
CA ALA A 96 18.20 -23.46 15.81
C ALA A 96 18.08 -24.67 14.86
N GLN A 97 18.87 -25.72 15.09
CA GLN A 97 18.79 -26.97 14.32
C GLN A 97 17.48 -27.70 14.56
N GLU A 98 17.03 -27.81 15.82
CA GLU A 98 15.74 -28.43 16.16
C GLU A 98 14.56 -27.61 15.61
N ALA A 99 14.65 -26.28 15.61
CA ALA A 99 13.63 -25.43 15.00
C ALA A 99 13.54 -25.63 13.48
N LEU A 100 14.68 -25.75 12.79
CA LEU A 100 14.70 -26.06 11.36
C LEU A 100 14.18 -27.48 11.08
N LEU A 101 14.51 -28.45 11.93
CA LEU A 101 13.98 -29.81 11.86
C LEU A 101 12.44 -29.79 11.94
N GLY A 102 11.89 -29.10 12.94
CA GLY A 102 10.45 -28.97 13.14
C GLY A 102 9.75 -28.27 11.96
N SER A 103 10.37 -27.24 11.38
CA SER A 103 9.86 -26.58 10.16
C SER A 103 9.78 -27.56 8.97
N LEU A 104 10.81 -28.39 8.76
CA LEU A 104 10.80 -29.41 7.70
C LEU A 104 9.79 -30.53 7.96
N GLU A 105 9.58 -30.92 9.22
CA GLU A 105 8.53 -31.87 9.59
C GLU A 105 7.13 -31.31 9.31
N ALA A 106 6.91 -30.03 9.59
CA ALA A 106 5.66 -29.32 9.29
C ALA A 106 5.40 -29.22 7.77
N ASP A 107 6.46 -29.10 6.97
CA ASP A 107 6.40 -29.20 5.50
C ASP A 107 6.10 -30.64 5.00
N GLY A 108 6.04 -31.62 5.90
CA GLY A 108 5.68 -33.01 5.61
C GLY A 108 6.86 -33.96 5.44
N LEU A 109 8.11 -33.55 5.73
CA LEU A 109 9.24 -34.47 5.70
C LEU A 109 9.21 -35.41 6.92
N PRO A 110 9.38 -36.72 6.73
CA PRO A 110 9.65 -37.64 7.84
C PRO A 110 10.88 -37.20 8.65
N ARG A 111 10.81 -37.31 9.98
CA ARG A 111 11.85 -36.89 10.92
C ARG A 111 13.24 -37.38 10.55
N ASP A 112 13.38 -38.63 10.10
CA ASP A 112 14.66 -39.23 9.73
C ASP A 112 15.29 -38.57 8.47
N LYS A 113 14.46 -38.09 7.55
CA LYS A 113 14.89 -37.36 6.35
C LYS A 113 15.18 -35.90 6.68
N ALA A 114 14.29 -35.25 7.43
CA ALA A 114 14.48 -33.88 7.90
C ALA A 114 15.79 -33.75 8.70
N TYR A 115 16.07 -34.69 9.60
CA TYR A 115 17.31 -34.72 10.38
C TYR A 115 18.56 -34.81 9.50
N ARG A 116 18.52 -35.64 8.46
CA ARG A 116 19.63 -35.73 7.49
C ARG A 116 19.85 -34.43 6.75
N VAL A 117 18.78 -33.73 6.34
CA VAL A 117 18.85 -32.43 5.67
C VAL A 117 19.45 -31.38 6.60
N VAL A 118 18.94 -31.25 7.82
CA VAL A 118 19.46 -30.30 8.82
C VAL A 118 20.94 -30.56 9.07
N LYS A 119 21.32 -31.82 9.32
CA LYS A 119 22.72 -32.19 9.57
C LYS A 119 23.66 -31.82 8.43
N LEU A 120 23.23 -32.00 7.17
CA LEU A 120 24.02 -31.64 5.99
C LEU A 120 24.16 -30.11 5.87
N ILE A 121 23.06 -29.37 6.01
CA ILE A 121 23.05 -27.91 5.87
C ILE A 121 23.81 -27.24 7.02
N SER A 122 23.70 -27.76 8.24
CA SER A 122 24.40 -27.23 9.42
C SER A 122 25.93 -27.35 9.34
N ALA A 123 26.48 -28.14 8.40
CA ALA A 123 27.91 -28.16 8.14
C ALA A 123 28.41 -26.84 7.53
N GLU A 124 27.53 -26.11 6.83
CA GLU A 124 27.84 -24.85 6.17
C GLU A 124 27.05 -23.72 6.82
N ARG A 125 27.72 -22.94 7.69
CA ARG A 125 27.08 -21.91 8.52
C ARG A 125 26.19 -20.95 7.73
N ASP A 126 26.67 -20.45 6.59
CA ASP A 126 25.93 -19.45 5.81
C ASP A 126 24.72 -20.07 5.10
N ALA A 127 24.83 -21.31 4.63
CA ALA A 127 23.72 -22.05 4.06
C ALA A 127 22.66 -22.35 5.13
N PHE A 128 23.09 -22.73 6.33
CA PHE A 128 22.21 -22.93 7.48
C PHE A 128 21.48 -21.66 7.87
N LEU A 129 22.18 -20.56 8.13
CA LEU A 129 21.56 -19.31 8.56
C LEU A 129 20.60 -18.76 7.50
N ARG A 130 20.93 -18.90 6.21
CA ARG A 130 20.01 -18.52 5.13
C ARG A 130 18.74 -19.39 5.13
N THR A 131 18.91 -20.71 5.20
CA THR A 131 17.77 -21.65 5.22
C THR A 131 16.92 -21.44 6.47
N PHE A 132 17.54 -21.26 7.63
CA PHE A 132 16.87 -20.96 8.90
C PHE A 132 16.10 -19.65 8.84
N ARG A 133 16.70 -18.58 8.32
CA ARG A 133 16.04 -17.29 8.13
C ARG A 133 14.79 -17.40 7.25
N GLU A 134 14.87 -18.16 6.16
CA GLU A 134 13.74 -18.32 5.23
C GLU A 134 12.65 -19.26 5.78
N LYS A 135 13.04 -20.42 6.31
CA LYS A 135 12.11 -21.51 6.71
C LYS A 135 11.57 -21.39 8.13
N VAL A 136 12.37 -20.85 9.05
CA VAL A 136 11.98 -20.75 10.46
C VAL A 136 11.51 -19.34 10.79
N LEU A 137 12.23 -18.31 10.34
CA LEU A 137 11.85 -16.92 10.61
C LEU A 137 10.84 -16.37 9.58
N GLY A 138 10.65 -17.07 8.45
CA GLY A 138 9.76 -16.62 7.37
C GLY A 138 10.27 -15.37 6.62
N VAL A 139 11.55 -15.02 6.82
CA VAL A 139 12.14 -13.80 6.25
C VAL A 139 12.85 -14.15 4.94
N GLY A 140 12.16 -13.97 3.82
CA GLY A 140 12.69 -14.25 2.49
C GLY A 140 13.63 -13.16 1.97
N ALA A 141 14.55 -13.52 1.05
CA ALA A 141 15.41 -12.56 0.35
C ALA A 141 14.63 -11.54 -0.51
N ALA A 142 13.39 -11.85 -0.90
CA ALA A 142 12.52 -10.98 -1.69
C ALA A 142 11.74 -9.95 -0.87
N GLN A 143 11.79 -10.02 0.46
CA GLN A 143 11.11 -9.07 1.38
C GLN A 143 11.98 -7.84 1.70
N GLU A 144 12.92 -7.47 0.82
CA GLU A 144 13.65 -6.20 0.99
C GLU A 144 12.72 -5.01 0.70
N HIS A 145 12.00 -4.60 1.74
CA HIS A 145 11.22 -3.38 1.72
C HIS A 145 12.18 -2.19 1.58
N LEU A 146 12.05 -1.45 0.48
CA LEU A 146 12.79 -0.23 0.20
C LEU A 146 11.94 0.96 0.66
N PRO A 147 12.12 1.48 1.89
CA PRO A 147 11.14 2.38 2.51
C PRO A 147 11.01 3.69 1.73
N VAL A 148 12.13 4.18 1.18
CA VAL A 148 12.15 5.39 0.35
C VAL A 148 11.30 5.21 -0.89
N SER A 149 11.40 4.06 -1.56
CA SER A 149 10.61 3.81 -2.76
C SER A 149 9.12 3.69 -2.43
N ALA A 150 8.77 2.99 -1.34
CA ALA A 150 7.38 2.86 -0.90
C ALA A 150 6.75 4.23 -0.62
N GLY A 151 7.45 5.10 0.11
CA GLY A 151 7.01 6.47 0.37
C GLY A 151 6.82 7.30 -0.90
N LEU A 152 7.83 7.32 -1.80
CA LEU A 152 7.76 8.09 -3.03
C LEU A 152 6.63 7.62 -3.96
N LEU A 153 6.52 6.30 -4.17
CA LEU A 153 5.46 5.71 -5.00
C LEU A 153 4.08 6.03 -4.44
N MET A 154 3.88 5.91 -3.12
CA MET A 154 2.59 6.18 -2.49
C MET A 154 2.22 7.66 -2.58
N GLY A 155 3.12 8.58 -2.22
CA GLY A 155 2.86 10.01 -2.28
C GLY A 155 2.65 10.52 -3.70
N ALA A 156 3.45 10.07 -4.67
CA ALA A 156 3.28 10.44 -6.07
C ALA A 156 1.94 9.92 -6.62
N SER A 157 1.57 8.68 -6.29
CA SER A 157 0.31 8.08 -6.72
C SER A 157 -0.90 8.81 -6.12
N PHE A 158 -0.82 9.20 -4.85
CA PHE A 158 -1.82 10.06 -4.21
C PHE A 158 -1.97 11.40 -4.93
N ALA A 159 -0.84 12.08 -5.19
CA ALA A 159 -0.86 13.35 -5.89
C ALA A 159 -1.48 13.21 -7.29
N LEU A 160 -1.15 12.16 -8.04
CA LEU A 160 -1.76 11.89 -9.35
C LEU A 160 -3.27 11.69 -9.27
N GLY A 161 -3.75 10.92 -8.29
CA GLY A 161 -5.18 10.75 -8.03
C GLY A 161 -5.86 12.09 -7.73
N ALA A 162 -5.29 12.88 -6.82
CA ALA A 162 -5.81 14.19 -6.44
C ALA A 162 -5.80 15.20 -7.61
N ILE A 163 -4.75 15.24 -8.42
CA ILE A 163 -4.68 16.08 -9.64
C ILE A 163 -5.85 15.76 -10.56
N LEU A 164 -6.16 14.48 -10.77
CA LEU A 164 -7.28 14.07 -11.63
C LEU A 164 -8.61 14.69 -11.17
N VAL A 165 -8.84 14.76 -9.85
CA VAL A 165 -10.04 15.36 -9.26
C VAL A 165 -10.05 16.89 -9.43
N LEU A 166 -8.89 17.54 -9.39
CA LEU A 166 -8.77 19.00 -9.46
C LEU A 166 -8.81 19.55 -10.89
N ILE A 167 -8.44 18.78 -11.91
CA ILE A 167 -8.42 19.22 -13.32
C ILE A 167 -9.73 19.92 -13.75
N PRO A 168 -10.94 19.38 -13.48
CA PRO A 168 -12.18 20.04 -13.87
C PRO A 168 -12.35 21.44 -13.31
N TYR A 169 -11.84 21.71 -12.11
CA TYR A 169 -11.97 23.01 -11.46
C TYR A 169 -11.10 24.10 -12.10
N PHE A 170 -10.10 23.75 -12.92
CA PHE A 170 -9.33 24.72 -13.70
C PHE A 170 -10.08 25.26 -14.92
N VAL A 171 -11.04 24.48 -15.45
CA VAL A 171 -11.73 24.80 -16.71
C VAL A 171 -13.21 25.14 -16.50
N LEU A 172 -13.85 24.46 -15.54
CA LEU A 172 -15.25 24.59 -15.21
C LEU A 172 -15.44 25.30 -13.86
N THR A 173 -16.65 25.76 -13.61
CA THR A 173 -17.03 26.42 -12.35
C THR A 173 -18.36 25.89 -11.83
N GLY A 174 -18.63 26.12 -10.54
CA GLY A 174 -19.91 25.75 -9.92
C GLY A 174 -20.17 24.25 -9.93
N TYR A 175 -21.44 23.87 -10.01
CA TYR A 175 -21.88 22.47 -10.04
C TYR A 175 -21.37 21.69 -11.26
N ALA A 176 -21.03 22.36 -12.36
CA ALA A 176 -20.44 21.68 -13.53
C ALA A 176 -19.03 21.15 -13.22
N ALA A 177 -18.21 21.91 -12.47
CA ALA A 177 -16.89 21.45 -12.01
C ALA A 177 -17.03 20.26 -11.06
N LEU A 178 -17.92 20.36 -10.07
CA LEU A 178 -18.17 19.30 -9.11
C LEU A 178 -18.67 18.02 -9.78
N GLY A 179 -19.70 18.12 -10.63
CA GLY A 179 -20.26 16.96 -11.33
C GLY A 179 -19.23 16.25 -12.22
N THR A 180 -18.38 17.03 -12.90
CA THR A 180 -17.31 16.49 -13.75
C THR A 180 -16.22 15.82 -12.91
N ALA A 181 -15.83 16.42 -11.78
CA ALA A 181 -14.84 15.83 -10.86
C ALA A 181 -15.34 14.51 -10.25
N VAL A 182 -16.60 14.47 -9.81
CA VAL A 182 -17.24 13.24 -9.31
C VAL A 182 -17.31 12.19 -10.41
N GLY A 183 -17.72 12.57 -11.63
CA GLY A 183 -17.79 11.65 -12.77
C GLY A 183 -16.43 11.07 -13.16
N LEU A 184 -15.39 11.89 -13.25
CA LEU A 184 -14.02 11.43 -13.54
C LEU A 184 -13.50 10.50 -12.45
N THR A 185 -13.73 10.85 -11.19
CA THR A 185 -13.33 10.04 -10.04
C THR A 185 -14.02 8.67 -10.07
N ALA A 186 -15.32 8.65 -10.35
CA ALA A 186 -16.11 7.43 -10.48
C ALA A 186 -15.56 6.52 -11.59
N VAL A 187 -15.29 7.07 -12.78
CA VAL A 187 -14.72 6.30 -13.90
C VAL A 187 -13.33 5.75 -13.56
N ALA A 188 -12.47 6.57 -12.96
CA ALA A 188 -11.12 6.15 -12.56
C ALA A 188 -11.14 5.03 -11.53
N LEU A 189 -11.96 5.16 -10.47
CA LEU A 189 -12.09 4.15 -9.42
C LEU A 189 -12.74 2.86 -9.94
N PHE A 190 -13.71 2.97 -10.84
CA PHE A 190 -14.26 1.79 -11.52
C PHE A 190 -13.18 1.06 -12.33
N GLY A 191 -12.34 1.80 -13.07
CA GLY A 191 -11.21 1.24 -13.81
C GLY A 191 -10.21 0.51 -12.91
N ILE A 192 -9.85 1.11 -11.77
CA ILE A 192 -8.99 0.47 -10.76
C ILE A 192 -9.65 -0.79 -10.19
N GLY A 193 -10.95 -0.74 -9.87
CA GLY A 193 -11.71 -1.88 -9.38
C GLY A 193 -11.77 -3.04 -10.39
N VAL A 194 -11.93 -2.74 -11.68
CA VAL A 194 -11.90 -3.73 -12.77
C VAL A 194 -10.50 -4.31 -12.91
N ALA A 195 -9.45 -3.49 -12.91
CA ALA A 195 -8.07 -3.95 -13.01
C ALA A 195 -7.71 -4.90 -11.85
N LYS A 196 -8.08 -4.53 -10.61
CA LYS A 196 -7.99 -5.39 -9.43
C LYS A 196 -8.71 -6.72 -9.65
N ALA A 197 -9.93 -6.70 -10.19
CA ALA A 197 -10.71 -7.91 -10.39
C ALA A 197 -10.14 -8.84 -11.47
N VAL A 198 -9.56 -8.30 -12.53
CA VAL A 198 -8.83 -9.09 -13.54
C VAL A 198 -7.67 -9.82 -12.88
N LEU A 199 -6.86 -9.12 -12.10
CA LEU A 199 -5.69 -9.70 -11.42
C LEU A 199 -6.10 -10.73 -10.35
N ALA A 200 -7.19 -10.47 -9.63
CA ALA A 200 -7.67 -11.34 -8.56
C ALA A 200 -8.57 -12.50 -9.06
N GLY A 201 -8.89 -12.58 -10.35
CA GLY A 201 -9.80 -13.58 -10.90
C GLY A 201 -11.23 -13.48 -10.37
N THR A 202 -11.68 -12.27 -9.99
CA THR A 202 -13.01 -12.03 -9.41
C THR A 202 -13.96 -11.36 -10.41
N ARG A 203 -15.23 -11.19 -10.02
CA ARG A 203 -16.26 -10.59 -10.89
C ARG A 203 -15.97 -9.10 -11.11
N LEU A 204 -15.62 -8.75 -12.35
CA LEU A 204 -15.25 -7.38 -12.77
C LEU A 204 -16.25 -6.30 -12.34
N LEU A 205 -17.53 -6.51 -12.65
CA LEU A 205 -18.59 -5.54 -12.35
C LEU A 205 -18.80 -5.34 -10.85
N VAL A 206 -18.64 -6.39 -10.04
CA VAL A 206 -18.84 -6.31 -8.58
C VAL A 206 -17.74 -5.46 -7.94
N SER A 207 -16.48 -5.71 -8.31
CA SER A 207 -15.34 -4.94 -7.81
C SER A 207 -15.39 -3.49 -8.27
N GLY A 208 -15.77 -3.23 -9.53
CA GLY A 208 -15.96 -1.86 -10.02
C GLY A 208 -17.07 -1.11 -9.27
N LEU A 209 -18.21 -1.77 -9.01
CA LEU A 209 -19.32 -1.18 -8.25
C LEU A 209 -18.97 -0.91 -6.78
N GLU A 210 -18.19 -1.78 -6.14
CA GLU A 210 -17.69 -1.57 -4.78
C GLU A 210 -16.92 -0.25 -4.67
N PHE A 211 -15.99 -0.01 -5.60
CA PHE A 211 -15.21 1.23 -5.66
C PHE A 211 -16.08 2.47 -5.94
N LEU A 212 -17.10 2.35 -6.80
CA LEU A 212 -18.07 3.43 -7.04
C LEU A 212 -18.90 3.77 -5.80
N LEU A 213 -19.31 2.76 -5.03
CA LEU A 213 -20.06 2.96 -3.78
C LEU A 213 -19.23 3.73 -2.75
N VAL A 214 -17.95 3.40 -2.61
CA VAL A 214 -17.06 4.13 -1.69
C VAL A 214 -16.86 5.58 -2.16
N ALA A 215 -16.66 5.81 -3.45
CA ALA A 215 -16.48 7.14 -4.03
C ALA A 215 -17.71 8.03 -3.80
N THR A 216 -18.89 7.50 -4.10
CA THR A 216 -20.17 8.21 -3.94
C THR A 216 -20.47 8.49 -2.48
N ALA A 217 -20.20 7.54 -1.57
CA ALA A 217 -20.33 7.75 -0.14
C ALA A 217 -19.40 8.87 0.36
N ALA A 218 -18.12 8.89 -0.04
CA ALA A 218 -17.18 9.92 0.36
C ALA A 218 -17.59 11.32 -0.13
N ALA A 219 -18.02 11.43 -1.41
CA ALA A 219 -18.53 12.68 -1.97
C ALA A 219 -19.80 13.17 -1.25
N ALA A 220 -20.74 12.26 -0.99
CA ALA A 220 -21.98 12.59 -0.29
C ALA A 220 -21.72 13.06 1.15
N VAL A 221 -20.88 12.35 1.91
CA VAL A 221 -20.51 12.74 3.27
C VAL A 221 -19.80 14.09 3.28
N GLY A 222 -18.83 14.30 2.38
CA GLY A 222 -18.13 15.57 2.25
C GLY A 222 -19.09 16.73 1.99
N TYR A 223 -19.94 16.61 0.97
CA TYR A 223 -20.92 17.63 0.60
C TYR A 223 -21.90 17.95 1.74
N LEU A 224 -22.43 16.92 2.42
CA LEU A 224 -23.33 17.10 3.56
C LEU A 224 -22.63 17.81 4.73
N LEU A 225 -21.38 17.47 5.04
CA LEU A 225 -20.62 18.18 6.07
C LEU A 225 -20.41 19.65 5.70
N GLY A 226 -20.10 19.93 4.43
CA GLY A 226 -19.97 21.29 3.92
C GLY A 226 -21.25 22.12 4.09
N LEU A 227 -22.41 21.52 3.83
CA LEU A 227 -23.72 22.16 4.02
C LEU A 227 -24.07 22.42 5.48
N LEU A 228 -23.63 21.55 6.40
CA LEU A 228 -23.96 21.63 7.82
C LEU A 228 -23.06 22.61 8.59
N LEU A 229 -21.87 22.92 8.08
CA LEU A 229 -20.96 23.88 8.68
C LEU A 229 -21.41 25.32 8.38
N PRO A 230 -21.81 26.11 9.39
CA PRO A 230 -22.36 27.43 9.16
C PRO A 230 -21.31 28.41 8.59
N PRO A 231 -21.73 29.38 7.76
CA PRO A 231 -20.84 30.35 7.11
C PRO A 231 -20.07 31.28 8.07
N GLY A 232 -20.37 31.26 9.38
CA GLY A 232 -19.68 32.04 10.41
C GLY A 232 -18.34 31.46 10.91
N PHE A 233 -17.88 30.33 10.37
CA PHE A 233 -16.59 29.72 10.72
C PHE A 233 -15.39 30.27 9.91
N ALA A 234 -15.65 31.03 8.84
CA ALA A 234 -14.65 31.56 7.93
C ALA A 234 -14.46 33.09 8.04
N GLY A 235 -15.03 33.71 9.08
CA GLY A 235 -14.96 35.14 9.37
C GLY A 235 -13.92 35.49 10.41
#